data_AF-A0A9P8ZZ10-F1
#
_entry.id   AF-A0A9P8ZZ10-F1
#
_cell.length_a   1.000
_cell.length_b   1.000
_cell.length_c   1.000
_cell.angle_alpha   90.00
_cell.angle_beta   90.00
_cell.angle_gamma   90.00
#
_symmetry.space_group_name_H-M   'P 1'
#
loop_
_entity.id
_entity.type
_entity.pdbx_description
1 polymer ?
#
loop_
_entity_poly.entity_id
_entity_poly.type
_entity_poly.pdbx_seq_one_letter_code
_entity_poly.pdbx_strand_id
1 'polypeptide(L)'
;MPFCPRCKSLQAIFAIDYWIRTCLSGHPECQKKGMADFVPTRIVAVGESGDDHVRLVDNARHSNLTDKRDIALSHCWGLDMPSSAQTFDSNLAEHKQSIALAALTTTFVDVIEISRRLGIPYIWVDFLCIIQGNAADWGREAAQMSAVYTCAHITLAASGSSSGSHGCHILGDEVLYVDVPFNGGEFELGSKTQRQYRVCA
;
A
#
# COMPACT_ATOMS: atom_id res chain seq x y z
N MET A 1 13.96 20.24 7.63
CA MET A 1 13.43 19.84 8.95
C MET A 1 13.31 18.32 8.95
N PRO A 2 14.04 17.58 9.80
CA PRO A 2 13.91 16.13 9.86
C PRO A 2 12.62 15.79 10.62
N PHE A 3 11.73 14.99 10.02
CA PHE A 3 10.39 14.73 10.57
C PHE A 3 10.18 13.27 10.98
N CYS A 4 10.03 13.12 12.31
CA CYS A 4 9.15 12.28 13.14
C CYS A 4 9.12 10.73 13.02
N PRO A 5 9.15 9.99 14.15
CA PRO A 5 9.47 8.55 14.25
C PRO A 5 8.24 7.61 14.17
N ARG A 6 7.07 8.11 13.73
CA ARG A 6 5.81 7.31 13.66
C ARG A 6 4.93 7.74 12.49
N CYS A 7 4.76 6.85 11.51
CA CYS A 7 4.06 7.12 10.23
C CYS A 7 2.56 7.41 10.35
N LYS A 8 1.95 7.25 11.54
CA LYS A 8 0.52 7.50 11.81
C LYS A 8 0.23 8.79 12.57
N SER A 9 1.26 9.56 12.91
CA SER A 9 1.08 10.86 13.54
C SER A 9 0.31 11.81 12.62
N LEU A 10 -0.41 12.78 13.21
CA LEU A 10 -1.07 13.82 12.41
C LEU A 10 -0.06 14.57 11.53
N GLN A 11 1.16 14.82 12.04
CA GLN A 11 2.21 15.44 11.23
C GLN A 11 2.60 14.58 10.02
N ALA A 12 2.73 13.26 10.18
CA ALA A 12 3.05 12.36 9.07
C ALA A 12 1.92 12.35 8.03
N ILE A 13 0.66 12.27 8.45
CA ILE A 13 -0.50 12.32 7.53
C ILE A 13 -0.54 13.65 6.77
N PHE A 14 -0.33 14.79 7.45
CA PHE A 14 -0.26 16.09 6.78
C PHE A 14 0.89 16.18 5.79
N ALA A 15 2.06 15.61 6.12
CA ALA A 15 3.19 15.58 5.21
C ALA A 15 2.89 14.74 3.96
N ILE A 16 2.28 13.56 4.14
CA ILE A 16 1.88 12.68 3.04
C ILE A 16 0.87 13.39 2.13
N ASP A 17 -0.20 13.98 2.70
CA ASP A 17 -1.21 14.72 1.93
C ASP A 17 -0.57 15.92 1.18
N TYR A 18 0.32 16.67 1.84
CA TYR A 18 1.06 17.76 1.20
C TYR A 18 1.92 17.28 0.03
N TRP A 19 2.65 16.17 0.17
CA TRP A 19 3.47 15.61 -0.91
C TRP A 19 2.62 15.08 -2.06
N ILE A 20 1.51 14.40 -1.78
CA ILE A 20 0.56 13.96 -2.80
C ILE A 20 0.06 15.16 -3.60
N ARG A 21 -0.44 16.21 -2.93
CA ARG A 21 -0.96 17.42 -3.59
C ARG A 21 0.12 18.16 -4.38
N THR A 22 1.32 18.27 -3.84
CA THR A 22 2.44 18.92 -4.53
C THR A 22 2.84 18.13 -5.77
N CYS A 23 2.89 16.80 -5.67
CA CYS A 23 3.21 15.93 -6.79
C CYS A 23 2.13 16.03 -7.88
N LEU A 24 0.86 15.88 -7.51
CA LEU A 24 -0.24 15.92 -8.46
C LEU A 24 -0.47 17.31 -9.07
N SER A 25 -0.09 18.41 -8.41
CA SER A 25 -0.20 19.75 -8.99
C SER A 25 1.04 20.18 -9.78
N GLY A 26 2.23 19.71 -9.41
CA GLY A 26 3.50 20.12 -10.00
C GLY A 26 4.06 19.19 -11.07
N HIS A 27 3.54 17.97 -11.22
CA HIS A 27 4.11 16.94 -12.10
C HIS A 27 3.09 16.39 -13.11
N PRO A 28 3.12 16.83 -14.38
CA PRO A 28 2.19 16.37 -15.42
C PRO A 28 2.21 14.85 -15.65
N GLU A 29 3.36 14.19 -15.48
CA GLU A 29 3.49 12.74 -15.65
C GLU A 29 2.77 11.97 -14.53
N CYS A 30 2.71 12.54 -13.32
CA CYS A 30 2.00 11.94 -12.19
C CYS A 30 0.49 12.11 -12.31
N GLN A 31 0.03 13.23 -12.89
CA GLN A 31 -1.37 13.40 -13.26
C GLN A 31 -1.81 12.37 -14.32
N LYS A 32 -0.97 12.13 -15.33
CA LYS A 32 -1.24 11.17 -16.40
C LYS A 32 -1.30 9.71 -15.89
N LYS A 33 -0.48 9.34 -14.90
CA LYS A 33 -0.53 8.00 -14.28
C LYS A 33 -1.76 7.78 -13.41
N GLY A 34 -2.29 8.83 -12.76
CA GLY A 34 -3.54 8.79 -11.99
C GLY A 34 -4.81 8.55 -12.82
N MET A 35 -4.68 8.27 -14.12
CA MET A 35 -5.78 8.02 -15.07
C MET A 35 -5.70 6.66 -15.77
N ALA A 36 -4.85 5.74 -15.33
CA ALA A 36 -4.95 4.37 -15.80
C ALA A 36 -6.24 3.76 -15.22
N ASP A 37 -7.16 3.31 -16.08
CA ASP A 37 -8.37 2.55 -15.70
C ASP A 37 -8.08 1.20 -15.03
N PHE A 38 -6.80 0.93 -14.73
CA PHE A 38 -6.35 -0.24 -14.04
C PHE A 38 -6.90 -0.24 -12.61
N VAL A 39 -7.57 -1.33 -12.28
CA VAL A 39 -7.90 -1.71 -10.91
C VAL A 39 -7.32 -3.10 -10.71
N PRO A 40 -6.70 -3.42 -9.56
CA PRO A 40 -6.29 -4.79 -9.26
C PRO A 40 -7.48 -5.75 -9.32
N THR A 41 -7.24 -7.05 -9.51
CA THR A 41 -8.32 -8.04 -9.50
C THR A 41 -9.06 -8.06 -8.17
N ARG A 42 -8.31 -7.88 -7.08
CA ARG A 42 -8.79 -7.81 -5.70
C ARG A 42 -8.17 -6.62 -4.99
N ILE A 43 -8.98 -5.93 -4.18
CA ILE A 43 -8.57 -4.82 -3.32
C ILE A 43 -9.30 -4.94 -1.98
N VAL A 44 -8.79 -4.32 -0.92
CA VAL A 44 -9.45 -4.29 0.38
C VAL A 44 -10.13 -2.93 0.57
N ALA A 45 -11.46 -2.93 0.73
CA ALA A 45 -12.22 -1.75 1.11
C ALA A 45 -12.01 -1.46 2.61
N VAL A 46 -11.47 -0.27 2.91
CA VAL A 46 -11.09 0.07 4.30
C VAL A 46 -12.24 0.57 5.16
N GLY A 47 -13.41 0.88 4.58
CA GLY A 47 -14.53 1.44 5.33
C GLY A 47 -14.24 2.86 5.86
N GLU A 48 -14.98 3.26 6.88
CA GLU A 48 -14.90 4.60 7.48
C GLU A 48 -14.10 4.61 8.79
N SER A 49 -13.85 5.81 9.30
CA SER A 49 -13.21 5.98 10.61
C SER A 49 -14.13 5.46 11.71
N GLY A 50 -13.64 4.49 12.49
CA GLY A 50 -14.39 3.85 13.58
C GLY A 50 -14.82 2.41 13.27
N ASP A 51 -14.80 2.00 12.00
CA ASP A 51 -15.07 0.61 11.62
C ASP A 51 -13.99 -0.32 12.17
N ASP A 52 -14.41 -1.44 12.74
CA ASP A 52 -13.58 -2.49 13.35
C ASP A 52 -13.28 -3.66 12.39
N HIS A 53 -13.72 -3.55 11.14
CA HIS A 53 -13.47 -4.51 10.08
C HIS A 53 -13.18 -3.85 8.72
N VAL A 54 -12.68 -4.64 7.79
CA VAL A 54 -12.48 -4.32 6.37
C VAL A 54 -13.06 -5.44 5.50
N ARG A 55 -13.14 -5.25 4.19
CA ARG A 55 -13.70 -6.27 3.28
C ARG A 55 -12.85 -6.44 2.03
N LEU A 56 -12.59 -7.67 1.64
CA LEU A 56 -11.97 -7.97 0.35
C LEU A 56 -13.00 -7.81 -0.77
N VAL A 57 -12.74 -6.87 -1.67
CA VAL A 57 -13.50 -6.69 -2.91
C VAL A 57 -12.85 -7.53 -3.98
N ASP A 58 -13.57 -8.58 -4.39
CA ASP A 58 -13.17 -9.49 -5.44
C ASP A 58 -13.77 -9.07 -6.79
N ASN A 59 -13.05 -9.33 -7.89
CA ASN A 59 -13.36 -8.83 -9.23
C ASN A 59 -13.50 -7.31 -9.31
N ALA A 60 -12.65 -6.57 -8.60
CA ALA A 60 -12.69 -5.11 -8.54
C ALA A 60 -12.48 -4.42 -9.90
N ARG A 61 -11.82 -5.09 -10.85
CA ARG A 61 -11.73 -4.68 -12.27
C ARG A 61 -13.08 -4.46 -12.94
N HIS A 62 -14.10 -5.20 -12.51
CA HIS A 62 -15.43 -5.21 -13.14
C HIS A 62 -16.49 -4.54 -12.26
N SER A 63 -16.10 -3.97 -11.11
CA SER A 63 -17.03 -3.21 -10.28
C SER A 63 -17.11 -1.76 -10.72
N ASN A 64 -18.30 -1.17 -10.56
CA ASN A 64 -18.55 0.25 -10.82
C ASN A 64 -18.03 1.11 -9.65
N LEU A 65 -16.72 1.11 -9.41
CA LEU A 65 -16.09 1.92 -8.37
C LEU A 65 -16.12 3.39 -8.78
N THR A 66 -16.76 4.23 -7.97
CA THR A 66 -16.83 5.70 -8.19
C THR A 66 -15.51 6.39 -7.88
N ASP A 67 -14.74 5.83 -6.94
CA ASP A 67 -13.38 6.23 -6.63
C ASP A 67 -12.50 4.99 -6.78
N LYS A 68 -11.39 5.08 -7.53
CA LYS A 68 -10.47 3.97 -7.80
C LYS A 68 -9.16 4.10 -7.01
N ARG A 69 -9.02 5.13 -6.17
CA ARG A 69 -7.79 5.37 -5.43
C ARG A 69 -7.53 4.25 -4.44
N ASP A 70 -6.31 3.73 -4.48
CA ASP A 70 -5.82 2.70 -3.59
C ASP A 70 -4.40 3.01 -3.08
N ILE A 71 -4.07 2.42 -1.94
CA ILE A 71 -2.69 2.37 -1.44
C ILE A 71 -2.14 0.98 -1.68
N ALA A 72 -1.07 0.85 -2.46
CA ALA A 72 -0.32 -0.40 -2.52
C ALA A 72 0.67 -0.48 -1.36
N LEU A 73 0.66 -1.58 -0.60
CA LEU A 73 1.61 -1.83 0.47
C LEU A 73 2.79 -2.66 -0.04
N SER A 74 4.00 -2.15 0.15
CA SER A 74 5.24 -2.91 0.03
C SER A 74 5.76 -3.20 1.44
N HIS A 75 5.91 -4.46 1.81
CA HIS A 75 6.33 -4.84 3.15
C HIS A 75 7.16 -6.12 3.13
N CYS A 76 8.00 -6.31 4.15
CA CYS A 76 8.71 -7.57 4.34
C CYS A 76 7.76 -8.65 4.84
N TRP A 77 7.82 -9.81 4.21
CA TRP A 77 7.08 -10.98 4.64
C TRP A 77 7.69 -11.51 5.95
N GLY A 78 6.87 -11.59 7.00
CA GLY A 78 7.27 -12.25 8.25
C GLY A 78 6.99 -13.75 8.18
N LEU A 79 7.75 -14.55 8.94
CA LEU A 79 7.51 -16.00 9.03
C LEU A 79 6.22 -16.35 9.79
N ASP A 80 5.73 -15.44 10.66
CA ASP A 80 4.59 -15.66 11.55
C ASP A 80 3.40 -14.73 11.22
N MET A 81 2.85 -14.85 10.01
CA MET A 81 1.62 -14.14 9.62
C MET A 81 0.39 -14.92 10.10
N PRO A 82 -0.57 -14.29 10.79
CA PRO A 82 -1.80 -14.97 11.18
C PRO A 82 -2.59 -15.38 9.93
N SER A 83 -3.32 -16.50 10.00
CA SER A 83 -4.12 -17.00 8.86
C SER A 83 -5.20 -16.03 8.43
N SER A 84 -5.74 -15.23 9.36
CA SER A 84 -6.70 -14.15 9.10
C SER A 84 -6.10 -12.95 8.36
N ALA A 85 -4.77 -12.79 8.37
CA ALA A 85 -4.07 -11.81 7.56
C ALA A 85 -3.64 -12.36 6.19
N GLN A 86 -4.17 -13.52 5.80
CA GLN A 86 -3.86 -14.23 4.56
C GLN A 86 -5.14 -14.73 3.90
N THR A 87 -5.30 -14.48 2.61
CA THR A 87 -6.44 -15.04 1.86
C THR A 87 -6.06 -16.41 1.31
N PHE A 88 -6.81 -17.44 1.68
CA PHE A 88 -6.77 -18.79 1.12
C PHE A 88 -8.11 -19.10 0.45
N ASP A 89 -8.15 -20.12 -0.40
CA ASP A 89 -9.41 -20.59 -0.99
C ASP A 89 -10.47 -20.92 0.09
N SER A 90 -10.03 -21.41 1.25
CA SER A 90 -10.91 -21.78 2.38
C SER A 90 -11.55 -20.61 3.12
N ASN A 91 -10.94 -19.41 3.13
CA ASN A 91 -11.44 -18.23 3.85
C ASN A 91 -11.83 -17.06 2.92
N LEU A 92 -11.70 -17.22 1.60
CA LEU A 92 -12.02 -16.18 0.62
C LEU A 92 -13.45 -15.63 0.78
N ALA A 93 -14.43 -16.52 1.00
CA ALA A 93 -15.83 -16.11 1.19
C ALA A 93 -16.01 -15.26 2.46
N GLU A 94 -15.35 -15.63 3.55
CA GLU A 94 -15.33 -14.88 4.81
C GLU A 94 -14.66 -13.51 4.62
N HIS A 95 -13.49 -13.48 3.98
CA HIS A 95 -12.75 -12.25 3.71
C HIS A 95 -13.55 -11.25 2.85
N LYS A 96 -14.40 -11.74 1.94
CA LYS A 96 -15.31 -10.90 1.16
C LYS A 96 -16.44 -10.30 1.99
N GLN A 97 -16.84 -10.98 3.06
CA GLN A 97 -17.88 -10.51 3.97
C GLN A 97 -17.31 -9.55 5.02
N SER A 98 -16.24 -9.92 5.71
CA SER A 98 -15.60 -9.14 6.76
C SER A 98 -14.26 -9.73 7.15
N ILE A 99 -13.29 -8.85 7.43
CA ILE A 99 -12.01 -9.19 8.06
C ILE A 99 -11.87 -8.27 9.26
N ALA A 100 -11.89 -8.84 10.47
CA ALA A 100 -11.74 -8.07 11.70
C ALA A 100 -10.35 -7.44 11.79
N LEU A 101 -10.26 -6.15 12.09
CA LEU A 101 -8.99 -5.43 12.26
C LEU A 101 -8.13 -6.06 13.37
N ALA A 102 -8.75 -6.56 14.44
CA ALA A 102 -8.06 -7.24 15.53
C ALA A 102 -7.38 -8.56 15.11
N ALA A 103 -7.76 -9.12 13.95
CA ALA A 103 -7.18 -10.34 13.40
C ALA A 103 -6.08 -10.06 12.37
N LEU A 104 -5.81 -8.79 12.06
CA LEU A 104 -4.77 -8.36 11.15
C LEU A 104 -3.47 -8.05 11.89
N THR A 105 -2.38 -7.98 11.13
CA THR A 105 -1.09 -7.54 11.69
C THR A 105 -1.10 -6.05 11.96
N THR A 106 -0.22 -5.62 12.87
CA THR A 106 -0.01 -4.20 13.19
C THR A 106 0.24 -3.38 11.92
N THR A 107 1.09 -3.85 10.99
CA THR A 107 1.36 -3.13 9.74
C THR A 107 0.12 -2.94 8.88
N PHE A 108 -0.78 -3.93 8.81
CA PHE A 108 -1.99 -3.81 8.01
C PHE A 108 -2.99 -2.86 8.67
N VAL A 109 -3.17 -2.96 9.99
CA VAL A 109 -3.98 -2.01 10.77
C VAL A 109 -3.47 -0.59 10.57
N ASP A 110 -2.16 -0.40 10.58
CA ASP A 110 -1.51 0.89 10.39
C ASP A 110 -1.81 1.50 9.03
N VAL A 111 -1.67 0.70 7.97
CA VAL A 111 -1.95 1.13 6.60
C VAL A 111 -3.44 1.43 6.39
N ILE A 112 -4.33 0.64 7.00
CA ILE A 112 -5.78 0.90 6.99
C ILE A 112 -6.08 2.26 7.64
N GLU A 113 -5.46 2.54 8.79
CA GLU A 113 -5.64 3.82 9.49
C GLU A 113 -5.12 5.00 8.66
N ILE A 114 -3.94 4.86 8.04
CA ILE A 114 -3.39 5.87 7.13
C ILE A 114 -4.34 6.10 5.94
N SER A 115 -4.84 5.02 5.33
CA SER A 115 -5.78 5.09 4.19
C SER A 115 -7.04 5.85 4.56
N ARG A 116 -7.66 5.51 5.70
CA ARG A 116 -8.86 6.19 6.21
C ARG A 116 -8.61 7.68 6.45
N ARG A 117 -7.47 8.03 7.06
CA ARG A 117 -7.11 9.43 7.35
C ARG A 117 -6.80 10.26 6.09
N LEU A 118 -6.29 9.63 5.04
CA LEU A 118 -6.05 10.25 3.73
C LEU A 118 -7.32 10.28 2.85
N GLY A 119 -8.42 9.66 3.29
CA GLY A 119 -9.63 9.52 2.50
C GLY A 119 -9.43 8.67 1.24
N ILE A 120 -8.53 7.68 1.30
CA ILE A 120 -8.30 6.71 0.23
C ILE A 120 -9.11 5.45 0.57
N PRO A 121 -10.06 5.03 -0.28
CA PRO A 121 -11.06 4.01 0.08
C PRO A 121 -10.56 2.57 0.01
N TYR A 122 -9.42 2.32 -0.65
CA TYR A 122 -8.91 0.99 -0.88
C TYR A 122 -7.43 0.84 -0.54
N ILE A 123 -7.05 -0.38 -0.18
CA ILE A 123 -5.64 -0.78 -0.10
C ILE A 123 -5.44 -2.06 -0.88
N TRP A 124 -4.22 -2.25 -1.38
CA TRP A 124 -3.76 -3.50 -1.94
C TRP A 124 -2.61 -4.03 -1.09
N VAL A 125 -2.80 -5.25 -0.60
CA VAL A 125 -1.81 -5.99 0.20
C VAL A 125 -1.75 -7.39 -0.41
N ASP A 126 -0.60 -7.79 -0.93
CA ASP A 126 -0.39 -9.10 -1.58
C ASP A 126 -0.94 -10.28 -0.76
N PHE A 127 -0.68 -10.31 0.56
CA PHE A 127 -1.16 -11.35 1.47
C PHE A 127 -2.70 -11.46 1.54
N LEU A 128 -3.42 -10.35 1.37
CA LEU A 128 -4.89 -10.33 1.37
C LEU A 128 -5.49 -10.39 -0.05
N CYS A 129 -4.79 -9.85 -1.03
CA CYS A 129 -5.29 -9.66 -2.39
C CYS A 129 -4.87 -10.79 -3.34
N ILE A 130 -3.97 -11.69 -2.93
CA ILE A 130 -3.55 -12.90 -3.67
C ILE A 130 -3.99 -14.13 -2.87
N ILE A 131 -4.51 -15.17 -3.53
CA ILE A 131 -4.89 -16.41 -2.86
C ILE A 131 -3.62 -17.22 -2.59
N GLN A 132 -3.27 -17.33 -1.31
CA GLN A 132 -2.10 -18.04 -0.82
C GLN A 132 -2.25 -19.56 -1.05
N GLY A 133 -1.16 -20.21 -1.43
CA GLY A 133 -1.14 -21.64 -1.77
C GLY A 133 -1.75 -21.99 -3.14
N ASN A 134 -2.31 -21.01 -3.86
CA ASN A 134 -2.89 -21.22 -5.19
C ASN A 134 -1.94 -20.72 -6.29
N ALA A 135 -1.16 -21.64 -6.86
CA ALA A 135 -0.14 -21.29 -7.86
C ALA A 135 -0.69 -20.63 -9.12
N ALA A 136 -1.89 -21.02 -9.55
CA ALA A 136 -2.54 -20.42 -10.72
C ALA A 136 -2.98 -18.99 -10.45
N ASP A 137 -3.48 -18.71 -9.24
CA ASP A 137 -3.83 -17.37 -8.81
C ASP A 137 -2.60 -16.48 -8.65
N TRP A 138 -1.59 -16.98 -7.95
CA TRP A 138 -0.32 -16.29 -7.79
C TRP A 138 0.28 -15.89 -9.14
N GLY A 139 0.29 -16.80 -10.13
CA GLY A 139 0.83 -16.49 -11.46
C GLY A 139 0.09 -15.37 -12.18
N ARG A 140 -1.24 -15.29 -12.03
CA ARG A 140 -2.05 -14.20 -12.61
C ARG A 140 -1.79 -12.87 -11.93
N GLU A 141 -1.79 -12.85 -10.60
CA GLU A 141 -1.60 -11.61 -9.83
C GLU A 141 -0.16 -11.10 -9.91
N ALA A 142 0.83 -12.01 -9.89
CA ALA A 142 2.24 -11.66 -10.04
C ALA A 142 2.54 -10.98 -11.39
N ALA A 143 1.91 -11.46 -12.47
CA ALA A 143 2.03 -10.84 -13.80
C ALA A 143 1.49 -9.39 -13.84
N GLN A 144 0.61 -9.02 -12.91
CA GLN A 144 -0.02 -7.70 -12.83
C GLN A 144 0.61 -6.80 -11.76
N MET A 145 1.50 -7.33 -10.93
CA MET A 145 2.04 -6.65 -9.74
C MET A 145 2.76 -5.34 -10.09
N SER A 146 3.48 -5.29 -11.21
CA SER A 146 4.10 -4.04 -11.70
C SER A 146 3.05 -2.96 -11.97
N ALA A 147 1.90 -3.33 -12.55
CA ALA A 147 0.79 -2.41 -12.80
C ALA A 147 0.12 -1.99 -11.49
N VAL A 148 -0.06 -2.90 -10.52
CA VAL A 148 -0.56 -2.56 -9.19
C VAL A 148 0.26 -1.44 -8.56
N TYR A 149 1.57 -1.62 -8.41
CA TYR A 149 2.41 -0.59 -7.78
C TYR A 149 2.54 0.68 -8.62
N THR A 150 2.57 0.56 -9.94
CA THR A 150 2.75 1.72 -10.84
C THR A 150 1.49 2.58 -10.97
N CYS A 151 0.31 1.96 -10.87
CA CYS A 151 -0.98 2.63 -11.02
C CYS A 151 -1.65 2.98 -9.69
N ALA A 152 -1.14 2.47 -8.56
CA ALA A 152 -1.66 2.83 -7.25
C ALA A 152 -1.62 4.34 -7.01
N HIS A 153 -2.59 4.88 -6.26
CA HIS A 153 -2.62 6.30 -5.93
C HIS A 153 -1.36 6.72 -5.16
N ILE A 154 -0.95 5.87 -4.21
CA ILE A 154 0.36 5.92 -3.56
C ILE A 154 0.84 4.49 -3.26
N THR A 155 2.15 4.31 -3.18
CA THR A 155 2.74 3.11 -2.59
C THR A 155 3.31 3.46 -1.23
N LEU A 156 2.90 2.73 -0.18
CA LEU A 156 3.50 2.81 1.15
C LEU A 156 4.49 1.67 1.31
N ALA A 157 5.73 2.00 1.65
CA ALA A 157 6.75 1.02 1.98
C ALA A 157 6.92 0.92 3.50
N ALA A 158 6.71 -0.26 4.07
CA ALA A 158 6.97 -0.57 5.47
C ALA A 158 8.36 -1.24 5.60
N SER A 159 9.40 -0.46 5.30
CA SER A 159 10.82 -0.90 5.25
C SER A 159 11.49 -1.04 6.62
N GLY A 160 10.99 -0.34 7.64
CA GLY A 160 11.57 -0.32 8.98
C GLY A 160 11.38 -1.62 9.79
N SER A 161 10.80 -2.67 9.19
CA SER A 161 10.60 -3.95 9.86
C SER A 161 10.95 -5.15 9.00
N SER A 162 11.58 -6.14 9.62
CA SER A 162 11.82 -7.48 9.06
C SER A 162 10.57 -8.38 9.11
N SER A 163 9.45 -7.92 9.67
CA SER A 163 8.18 -8.67 9.68
C SER A 163 6.95 -7.75 9.74
N GLY A 164 5.79 -8.23 9.27
CA GLY A 164 4.52 -7.49 9.36
C GLY A 164 4.03 -7.16 10.78
N SER A 165 4.72 -7.65 11.81
CA SER A 165 4.30 -7.56 13.22
C SER A 165 4.69 -6.25 13.90
N HIS A 166 5.66 -5.50 13.37
CA HIS A 166 6.20 -4.30 14.05
C HIS A 166 5.54 -2.98 13.63
N GLY A 167 4.56 -3.00 12.72
CA GLY A 167 3.84 -1.81 12.28
C GLY A 167 4.62 -0.95 11.29
N CYS A 168 4.05 0.20 10.93
CA CYS A 168 4.69 1.25 10.14
C CYS A 168 5.45 2.20 11.08
N HIS A 169 6.46 1.66 11.77
CA HIS A 169 7.32 2.37 12.70
C HIS A 169 8.79 2.14 12.31
N ILE A 170 9.61 3.20 12.37
CA ILE A 170 11.06 3.06 12.29
C ILE A 170 11.58 2.88 13.72
N LEU A 171 12.27 1.77 13.98
CA LEU A 171 13.05 1.59 15.21
C LEU A 171 14.41 2.27 14.99
N GLY A 172 14.52 3.56 15.33
CA GLY A 172 15.76 4.33 15.26
C GLY A 172 15.56 5.74 14.73
N ASP A 173 16.40 6.68 15.19
CA ASP A 173 16.36 8.10 14.79
C ASP A 173 17.06 8.38 13.43
N GLU A 174 17.55 7.34 12.73
CA GLU A 174 18.21 7.50 11.44
C GLU A 174 17.22 7.48 10.27
N VAL A 175 16.94 8.66 9.73
CA VAL A 175 16.23 8.81 8.45
C VAL A 175 17.26 8.61 7.32
N LEU A 176 17.20 7.45 6.66
CA LEU A 176 18.00 7.20 5.45
C LEU A 176 17.31 7.81 4.23
N TYR A 177 18.08 8.58 3.45
CA TYR A 177 17.64 9.16 2.18
C TYR A 177 18.06 8.22 1.05
N VAL A 178 17.11 7.73 0.25
CA VAL A 178 17.40 6.89 -0.92
C VAL A 178 16.87 7.56 -2.18
N ASP A 179 17.75 7.78 -3.15
CA ASP A 179 17.39 8.24 -4.48
C ASP A 179 16.85 7.06 -5.30
N VAL A 180 15.56 7.07 -5.62
CA VAL A 180 14.92 6.03 -6.43
C VAL A 180 14.84 6.50 -7.90
N PRO A 181 15.54 5.85 -8.84
CA PRO A 181 15.50 6.23 -10.25
C PRO A 181 14.13 5.91 -10.87
N PHE A 182 13.72 6.75 -11.82
CA PHE A 182 12.40 6.75 -12.47
C PHE A 182 11.96 5.40 -13.08
N ASN A 183 12.92 4.52 -13.40
CA ASN A 183 12.69 3.25 -14.09
C ASN A 183 13.01 2.00 -13.24
N GLY A 184 13.27 2.14 -11.93
CA GLY A 184 13.66 1.00 -11.09
C GLY A 184 15.01 0.35 -11.50
N GLY A 185 15.86 1.08 -12.21
CA GLY A 185 17.22 0.64 -12.55
C GLY A 185 18.19 0.81 -11.39
N GLU A 186 19.39 0.22 -11.53
CA GLU A 186 20.47 0.40 -10.55
C GLU A 186 20.86 1.88 -10.40
N PHE A 187 21.31 2.21 -9.19
CA PHE A 187 21.78 3.53 -8.79
C PHE A 187 23.02 3.94 -9.60
N GLU A 188 22.87 4.86 -10.54
CA GLU A 188 24.00 5.52 -11.21
C GLU A 188 24.18 6.94 -10.69
N LEU A 189 25.35 7.19 -10.09
CA LEU A 189 25.74 8.48 -9.52
C LEU A 189 25.95 9.50 -10.65
N GLY A 190 25.01 10.45 -10.84
CA GLY A 190 25.26 11.68 -11.60
C GLY A 190 24.34 12.02 -12.78
N SER A 191 23.24 11.31 -13.03
CA SER A 191 22.31 11.71 -14.11
C SER A 191 21.25 12.71 -13.63
N LYS A 192 21.18 13.87 -14.30
CA LYS A 192 20.35 15.05 -13.96
C LYS A 192 18.85 14.89 -14.23
N THR A 193 18.33 13.67 -14.29
CA THR A 193 16.90 13.37 -14.53
C THR A 193 16.28 12.53 -13.41
N GLN A 194 16.70 12.77 -12.17
CA GLN A 194 16.19 12.09 -10.99
C GLN A 194 15.13 12.96 -10.29
N ARG A 195 13.98 12.37 -9.95
CA ARG A 195 13.10 12.93 -8.93
C ARG A 195 13.55 12.37 -7.59
N GLN A 196 13.82 13.26 -6.63
CA GLN A 196 14.00 12.88 -5.24
C GLN A 196 12.65 12.41 -4.69
N TYR A 197 12.51 11.10 -4.51
CA TYR A 197 11.42 10.55 -3.71
C TYR A 197 11.88 10.51 -2.26
N ARG A 198 11.07 11.08 -1.36
CA ARG A 198 11.29 10.91 0.08
C ARG A 198 10.73 9.55 0.46
N VAL A 199 11.60 8.56 0.53
CA VAL A 199 11.27 7.26 1.10
C VAL A 199 11.84 7.28 2.52
N CYS A 200 10.97 7.21 3.52
CA CYS A 200 11.38 7.00 4.90
C CYS A 200 11.66 5.51 5.05
N ALA A 201 12.95 5.14 4.99
CA ALA A 201 13.40 3.77 5.17
C ALA A 201 13.41 3.37 6.65
#